data_AF-A0A166H2F8-F1
#
_entry.id   AF-A0A166H2F8-F1
#
_cell.length_a   1.000
_cell.length_b   1.000
_cell.length_c   1.000
_cell.angle_alpha   90.00
_cell.angle_beta   90.00
_cell.angle_gamma   90.00
#
_symmetry.space_group_name_H-M   'P 1'
#
loop_
_entity.id
_entity.type
_entity.pdbx_description
1 polymer ?
#
loop_
_entity_poly.entity_id
_entity_poly.type
_entity_poly.pdbx_seq_one_letter_code
_entity_poly.pdbx_strand_id
1 'polypeptide(L)' 'MLVLMLLLVNDVRVMGKFVNSRSQNVVAVATTATILILSTAYLGLLLLQFLGLVST' A
#
# COMPACT_ATOMS: atom_id res chain seq x y z
N MET A 1 1.32 -1.44 7.31
CA MET A 1 -0.06 -1.28 7.84
C MET A 1 -1.12 -1.63 6.79
N LEU A 2 -1.14 -1.00 5.61
CA LEU A 2 -2.14 -1.29 4.56
C LEU A 2 -2.20 -2.75 4.10
N VAL A 3 -1.06 -3.43 3.99
CA VAL A 3 -0.99 -4.85 3.60
C VAL A 3 -1.66 -5.77 4.64
N LEU A 4 -1.52 -5.46 5.94
CA LEU A 4 -2.15 -6.24 7.01
C LEU A 4 -3.67 -6.05 7.01
N MET A 5 -4.15 -4.84 6.74
CA MET A 5 -5.59 -4.60 6.57
C MET A 5 -6.14 -5.35 5.36
N LEU A 6 -5.42 -5.37 4.24
CA LEU A 6 -5.78 -6.17 3.06
C LEU A 6 -5.90 -7.66 3.38
N LEU A 7 -4.96 -8.20 4.16
CA LEU A 7 -5.00 -9.59 4.61
C LEU A 7 -6.20 -9.84 5.54
N LEU A 8 -6.48 -8.93 6.47
CA LEU A 8 -7.58 -9.05 7.42
C LEU A 8 -8.96 -9.03 6.71
N VAL A 9 -9.15 -8.11 5.76
CA VAL A 9 -10.43 -7.95 5.05
C VAL A 9 -10.66 -9.06 4.01
N ASN A 10 -9.60 -9.74 3.57
CA ASN A 10 -9.71 -10.95 2.75
C ASN A 10 -9.88 -12.24 3.55
N ASP A 11 -9.64 -12.24 4.87
CA ASP A 11 -9.75 -13.46 5.67
C ASP A 11 -11.22 -13.75 5.99
N VAL A 12 -11.73 -14.86 5.42
CA VAL A 12 -13.10 -15.35 5.65
C VAL A 12 -13.35 -15.66 7.13
N ARG A 13 -12.34 -16.07 7.90
CA ARG A 13 -12.48 -16.40 9.33
C ARG A 13 -12.71 -15.15 10.18
N VAL A 14 -12.21 -14.00 9.74
CA VAL A 14 -12.35 -12.72 10.44
C VAL A 14 -13.57 -11.95 9.92
N MET A 15 -13.76 -11.89 8.61
CA MET A 15 -14.80 -11.07 7.97
C MET A 15 -16.11 -11.81 7.66
N GLY A 16 -16.14 -13.15 7.77
CA GLY A 16 -17.34 -13.96 7.63
C GLY A 16 -17.99 -13.85 6.26
N LYS A 17 -19.18 -13.24 6.17
CA LYS A 17 -19.91 -13.03 4.90
C LYS A 17 -19.55 -11.71 4.19
N PHE A 18 -18.79 -10.83 4.86
CA PHE A 18 -18.42 -9.51 4.36
C PHE A 18 -16.99 -9.47 3.78
N VAL A 19 -16.48 -10.63 3.39
CA VAL A 19 -15.16 -10.76 2.78
C VAL A 19 -15.14 -10.03 1.45
N ASN A 20 -14.00 -9.43 1.15
CA ASN A 20 -13.85 -8.68 -0.09
C ASN A 20 -14.13 -9.56 -1.31
N SER A 21 -14.94 -9.06 -2.25
CA SER A 21 -15.15 -9.74 -3.53
C SER A 21 -13.86 -9.72 -4.36
N ARG A 22 -13.73 -10.64 -5.33
CA ARG A 22 -12.49 -10.74 -6.13
C ARG A 22 -12.11 -9.43 -6.83
N SER A 23 -13.09 -8.68 -7.31
CA SER A 23 -12.86 -7.37 -7.94
C SER A 23 -12.38 -6.32 -6.93
N GLN A 24 -12.99 -6.25 -5.75
CA GLN A 24 -12.55 -5.33 -4.69
C GLN A 24 -11.14 -5.67 -4.19
N ASN A 25 -10.78 -6.96 -4.16
CA ASN A 25 -9.43 -7.37 -3.77
C ASN A 25 -8.39 -6.89 -4.79
N VAL A 26 -8.66 -7.04 -6.10
CA VAL A 26 -7.76 -6.55 -7.15
C VAL A 26 -7.55 -5.04 -7.04
N VAL A 27 -8.63 -4.27 -6.84
CA VAL A 27 -8.54 -2.81 -6.67
C VAL A 27 -7.72 -2.46 -5.42
N ALA A 28 -8.00 -3.09 -4.29
CA ALA A 28 -7.32 -2.80 -3.04
C ALA A 28 -5.81 -3.15 -3.09
N VAL A 29 -5.45 -4.26 -3.73
CA VAL A 29 -4.04 -4.63 -3.98
C VAL A 29 -3.38 -3.60 -4.90
N ALA A 30 -4.03 -3.21 -6.00
CA ALA A 30 -3.50 -2.21 -6.93
C ALA A 30 -3.26 -0.86 -6.23
N THR A 31 -4.23 -0.36 -5.46
CA THR A 31 -4.08 0.89 -4.69
C THR A 31 -2.93 0.79 -3.69
N THR A 32 -2.82 -0.34 -2.98
CA THR A 32 -1.75 -0.54 -1.99
C THR A 32 -0.37 -0.57 -2.64
N ALA A 33 -0.23 -1.23 -3.80
CA ALA A 33 1.01 -1.25 -4.57
C ALA A 33 1.40 0.15 -5.03
N THR A 34 0.46 0.93 -5.57
CA THR A 34 0.71 2.31 -6.00
C THR A 34 1.17 3.19 -4.84
N ILE A 35 0.51 3.10 -3.69
CA ILE A 35 0.90 3.88 -2.49
C ILE A 35 2.31 3.48 -2.04
N LEU A 36 2.64 2.19 -2.04
CA LEU A 36 3.97 1.71 -1.67
C LEU A 36 5.07 2.26 -2.59
N ILE A 37 4.84 2.24 -3.90
CA ILE A 37 5.79 2.77 -4.89
C ILE A 37 6.00 4.26 -4.68
N LEU A 38 4.90 5.04 -4.63
CA LEU A 38 4.96 6.49 -4.42
C LEU A 38 5.64 6.85 -3.10
N SER A 39 5.32 6.13 -2.02
CA SER A 39 5.92 6.35 -0.71
C SER A 39 7.42 6.06 -0.72
N THR A 40 7.85 4.99 -1.38
CA THR A 40 9.27 4.62 -1.49
C THR A 40 10.04 5.63 -2.34
N ALA A 41 9.46 6.07 -3.45
CA ALA A 41 10.03 7.11 -4.30
C ALA A 41 10.17 8.43 -3.55
N TYR A 42 9.13 8.83 -2.80
CA TYR A 42 9.15 10.05 -1.99
C TYR A 42 10.21 9.99 -0.89
N LEU A 43 10.29 8.89 -0.14
CA LEU A 43 11.33 8.70 0.88
C LEU A 43 12.74 8.70 0.29
N GLY A 44 12.93 8.07 -0.88
CA GLY A 44 14.20 8.11 -1.61
C GLY A 44 14.58 9.54 -2.02
N LEU A 45 13.62 10.31 -2.52
CA LEU A 45 13.83 11.72 -2.86
C LEU A 45 14.21 12.56 -1.63
N LEU A 46 13.52 12.35 -0.51
CA LEU A 46 13.77 13.02 0.76
C LEU A 46 15.18 12.68 1.31
N LEU A 47 15.59 11.42 1.19
CA LEU A 47 16.93 10.98 1.57
C LEU A 47 18.01 11.60 0.68
N LEU A 48 17.79 11.67 -0.63
CA LEU A 48 18.71 12.35 -1.56
C LEU A 48 18.81 13.85 -1.27
N GLN A 49 17.70 14.49 -0.91
CA GLN A 49 17.66 15.89 -0.47
C GLN A 49 18.47 16.09 0.82
N PHE A 50 18.29 15.21 1.81
CA PHE A 50 19.03 15.26 3.08
C PHE A 50 20.55 15.08 2.86
N LEU A 51 20.93 14.22 1.92
CA LEU A 51 22.33 14.02 1.52
C LEU A 51 22.89 15.15 0.63
N GLY A 52 22.07 16.16 0.27
CA GLY A 52 22.47 17.30 -0.56
C GLY A 52 22.68 16.97 -2.04
N LEU A 53 22.22 15.79 -2.50
CA LEU A 53 22.38 15.32 -3.88
C LEU A 53 21.32 15.90 -4.84
N VAL A 54 20.21 16.40 -4.30
CA VAL A 54 19.10 17.01 -5.04
C VAL A 54 18.67 18.29 -4.34
N SER A 55 18.66 19.41 -5.06
CA SER A 55 18.12 20.70 -4.61
C SER A 55 16.86 21.03 -5.40
N THR A 56 15.73 21.18 -4.71
CA THR A 56 14.47 21.68 -5.29
C THR A 56 14.50 23.18 -5.48
#